data_AF-A0A9W9S656-F1
#
_entry.id   AF-A0A9W9S656-F1
#
_cell.length_a   1.000
_cell.length_b   1.000
_cell.length_c   1.000
_cell.angle_alpha   90.00
_cell.angle_beta   90.00
_cell.angle_gamma   90.00
#
_symmetry.space_group_name_H-M   'P 1'
#
loop_
_entity.id
_entity.type
_entity.pdbx_description
1 polymer ?
#
loop_
_entity_poly.entity_id
_entity_poly.type
_entity_poly.pdbx_seq_one_letter_code
_entity_poly.pdbx_strand_id
1 'polypeptide(L)'
;MRLFLDRLFLVLLFLSPVTAIGTSCFKVVSALVSRPGHLFDKFQSEICDVGCQPIVPHWDLWTRNNTFVPAVRSLMQRMNVPHKEDDLLKMGDDVALKIKESCGPMLGGGVHICSDSETLAGFGNCFKRNFLMASIKHLPTLIPMASEESCKEQLRFLESDELWDITIPQNMRDYAKVCDTLGFNDHDEL
;
A
#
# COMPACT_ATOMS: atom_id res chain seq x y z
N MET A 1 55.59 12.89 -15.29
CA MET A 1 54.92 12.91 -13.98
C MET A 1 53.73 13.88 -13.91
N ARG A 2 53.82 15.11 -14.43
CA ARG A 2 52.70 16.09 -14.44
C ARG A 2 51.46 15.62 -15.24
N LEU A 3 51.65 15.05 -16.42
CA LEU A 3 50.56 14.52 -17.27
C LEU A 3 49.77 13.34 -16.65
N PHE A 4 50.36 12.62 -15.70
CA PHE A 4 49.69 11.52 -15.00
C PHE A 4 48.81 12.03 -13.84
N LEU A 5 49.22 13.13 -13.18
CA LEU A 5 48.38 13.78 -12.17
C LEU A 5 47.16 14.47 -12.79
N ASP A 6 47.31 15.11 -13.95
CA ASP A 6 46.19 15.78 -14.63
C ASP A 6 45.12 14.78 -15.10
N ARG A 7 45.52 13.57 -15.52
CA ARG A 7 44.58 12.50 -15.87
C ARG A 7 43.90 11.88 -14.64
N LEU A 8 44.56 11.83 -13.49
CA LEU A 8 43.97 11.34 -12.23
C LEU A 8 42.92 12.32 -11.69
N PHE A 9 43.15 13.63 -11.84
CA PHE A 9 42.20 14.67 -11.45
C PHE A 9 40.92 14.67 -12.31
N LEU A 10 41.03 14.36 -13.59
CA LEU A 10 39.88 14.22 -14.50
C LEU A 10 39.01 13.00 -14.17
N VAL A 11 39.57 11.89 -13.66
CA VAL A 11 38.80 10.70 -13.27
C VAL A 11 38.00 10.91 -11.97
N LEU A 12 38.51 11.74 -11.06
CA LEU A 12 37.81 12.07 -9.80
C LEU A 12 36.60 12.99 -10.01
N LEU A 13 36.56 13.75 -11.11
CA LEU A 13 35.44 14.64 -11.48
C LEU A 13 34.24 13.90 -12.10
N PHE A 14 34.39 12.63 -12.49
CA PHE A 14 33.30 11.79 -13.00
C PHE A 14 32.72 10.83 -11.95
N LEU A 15 33.21 10.88 -10.72
CA LEU A 15 32.49 10.32 -9.57
C LEU A 15 31.35 11.28 -9.23
N SER A 16 30.34 11.32 -10.10
CA SER A 16 29.01 11.78 -9.70
C SER A 16 28.67 11.06 -8.39
N PRO A 17 28.16 11.75 -7.36
CA PRO A 17 27.55 11.06 -6.26
C PRO A 17 26.38 10.30 -6.89
N VAL A 18 26.56 9.01 -7.15
CA VAL A 18 25.44 8.11 -7.23
C VAL A 18 24.76 8.34 -5.89
N THR A 19 23.63 9.05 -5.92
CA THR A 19 22.76 9.20 -4.75
C THR A 19 22.39 7.78 -4.39
N ALA A 20 23.19 7.18 -3.51
CA ALA A 20 22.98 5.85 -3.04
C ALA A 20 21.57 5.87 -2.47
N ILE A 21 20.67 5.09 -3.07
CA ILE A 21 19.39 4.76 -2.46
C ILE A 21 19.77 4.26 -1.08
N GLY A 22 19.60 5.11 -0.07
CA GLY A 22 20.19 4.84 1.22
C GLY A 22 19.45 3.68 1.87
N THR A 23 20.06 3.14 2.91
CA THR A 23 19.53 1.95 3.60
C THR A 23 18.08 2.13 4.09
N SER A 24 17.62 3.37 4.25
CA SER A 24 16.25 3.68 4.68
C SER A 24 15.20 3.26 3.65
N CYS A 25 15.46 3.41 2.35
CA CYS A 25 14.49 3.00 1.32
C CYS A 25 14.31 1.46 1.26
N PHE A 26 15.39 0.71 1.50
CA PHE A 26 15.29 -0.75 1.67
C PHE A 26 14.50 -1.13 2.93
N LYS A 27 14.67 -0.37 4.03
CA LYS A 27 13.90 -0.57 5.27
C LYS A 27 12.42 -0.24 5.07
N VAL A 28 12.06 0.75 4.27
CA VAL A 28 10.66 1.04 3.91
C VAL A 28 10.01 -0.17 3.24
N VAL A 29 10.69 -0.77 2.24
CA VAL A 29 10.20 -2.00 1.59
C VAL A 29 10.02 -3.12 2.61
N SER A 30 11.01 -3.32 3.50
CA SER A 30 10.95 -4.31 4.58
C SER A 30 9.78 -4.09 5.56
N ALA A 31 9.54 -2.83 5.95
CA ALA A 31 8.44 -2.45 6.84
C ALA A 31 7.06 -2.75 6.20
N LEU A 32 6.90 -2.46 4.91
CA LEU A 32 5.67 -2.76 4.18
C LEU A 32 5.38 -4.27 4.09
N VAL A 33 6.40 -5.11 3.93
CA VAL A 33 6.22 -6.58 3.78
C VAL A 33 6.16 -7.35 5.09
N SER A 34 6.64 -6.80 6.20
CA SER A 34 6.74 -7.49 7.51
C SER A 34 5.50 -7.31 8.40
N ARG A 35 4.73 -6.24 8.22
CA ARG A 35 3.50 -5.93 8.98
C ARG A 35 2.20 -6.63 8.59
N PRO A 36 2.07 -7.40 7.47
CA PRO A 36 0.80 -7.99 7.11
C PRO A 36 0.21 -9.01 8.10
N GLY A 37 0.96 -9.50 9.11
CA GLY A 37 0.41 -10.31 10.19
C GLY A 37 -0.48 -9.49 11.14
N HIS A 38 -0.01 -8.32 11.56
CA HIS A 38 -0.76 -7.42 12.44
C HIS A 38 -2.03 -6.88 11.75
N LEU A 39 -1.95 -6.61 10.45
CA LEU A 39 -3.10 -6.16 9.66
C LEU A 39 -4.21 -7.21 9.60
N PHE A 40 -3.86 -8.50 9.59
CA PHE A 40 -4.84 -9.58 9.60
C PHE A 40 -5.59 -9.67 10.92
N ASP A 41 -4.88 -9.61 12.04
CA ASP A 41 -5.51 -9.70 13.36
C ASP A 41 -6.48 -8.52 13.58
N LYS A 42 -6.12 -7.33 13.10
CA LYS A 42 -7.00 -6.16 13.08
C LYS A 42 -8.18 -6.34 12.13
N PHE A 43 -7.97 -6.90 10.94
CA PHE A 43 -9.07 -7.17 10.01
C PHE A 43 -10.08 -8.17 10.60
N GLN A 44 -9.59 -9.24 11.24
CA GLN A 44 -10.46 -10.19 11.93
C GLN A 44 -11.28 -9.49 13.02
N SER A 45 -10.60 -8.82 13.96
CA SER A 45 -11.25 -8.24 15.15
C SER A 45 -12.14 -7.03 14.86
N GLU A 46 -11.75 -6.16 13.92
CA GLU A 46 -12.46 -4.89 13.66
C GLU A 46 -13.49 -5.01 12.53
N ILE A 47 -13.46 -6.08 11.72
CA ILE A 47 -14.37 -6.29 10.57
C ILE A 47 -15.11 -7.63 10.68
N CYS A 48 -14.39 -8.75 10.69
CA CYS A 48 -15.06 -10.06 10.64
C CYS A 48 -15.85 -10.37 11.93
N ASP A 49 -15.25 -10.14 13.10
CA ASP A 49 -15.85 -10.45 14.40
C ASP A 49 -17.07 -9.57 14.73
N VAL A 50 -17.19 -8.42 14.07
CA VAL A 50 -18.35 -7.52 14.21
C VAL A 50 -19.47 -7.82 13.22
N GLY A 51 -19.34 -8.90 12.42
CA GLY A 51 -20.40 -9.44 11.56
C GLY A 51 -20.38 -8.94 10.11
N CYS A 52 -19.44 -8.07 9.76
CA CYS A 52 -19.31 -7.56 8.40
C CYS A 52 -18.98 -8.68 7.41
N GLN A 53 -19.50 -8.56 6.18
CA GLN A 53 -19.26 -9.53 5.10
C GLN A 53 -18.54 -8.89 3.89
N PRO A 54 -17.21 -8.63 3.98
CA PRO A 54 -16.48 -7.94 2.92
C PRO A 54 -16.40 -8.77 1.63
N ILE A 55 -16.71 -8.13 0.50
CA ILE A 55 -16.45 -8.68 -0.83
C ILE A 55 -15.49 -7.77 -1.60
N VAL A 56 -14.85 -8.32 -2.63
CA VAL A 56 -13.83 -7.62 -3.44
C VAL A 56 -14.32 -6.27 -4.01
N PRO A 57 -15.56 -6.13 -4.51
CA PRO A 57 -16.08 -4.84 -4.97
C PRO A 57 -16.12 -3.73 -3.91
N HIS A 58 -16.08 -4.05 -2.61
CA HIS A 58 -16.08 -3.03 -1.55
C HIS A 58 -14.87 -2.09 -1.64
N TRP A 59 -13.79 -2.51 -2.33
CA TRP A 59 -12.71 -1.60 -2.68
C TRP A 59 -13.19 -0.38 -3.46
N ASP A 60 -13.96 -0.60 -4.53
CA ASP A 60 -14.44 0.48 -5.41
C ASP A 60 -15.58 1.26 -4.74
N LEU A 61 -16.45 0.55 -4.01
CA LEU A 61 -17.63 1.15 -3.39
C LEU A 61 -17.28 2.03 -2.18
N TRP A 62 -16.21 1.73 -1.44
CA TRP A 62 -15.91 2.44 -0.20
C TRP A 62 -14.43 2.62 0.06
N THR A 63 -13.63 1.55 0.06
CA THR A 63 -12.26 1.58 0.60
C THR A 63 -11.36 2.57 -0.14
N ARG A 64 -11.42 2.62 -1.47
CA ARG A 64 -10.57 3.50 -2.28
C ARG A 64 -10.72 4.97 -1.87
N ASN A 65 -11.95 5.47 -1.83
CA ASN A 65 -12.22 6.89 -1.65
C ASN A 65 -12.26 7.32 -0.17
N ASN A 66 -12.57 6.40 0.75
CA ASN A 66 -12.67 6.71 2.18
C ASN A 66 -11.38 6.43 2.95
N THR A 67 -10.51 5.54 2.47
CA THR A 67 -9.27 5.18 3.19
C THR A 67 -8.02 5.48 2.37
N PHE A 68 -7.93 4.91 1.16
CA PHE A 68 -6.69 4.92 0.40
C PHE A 68 -6.35 6.31 -0.13
N VAL A 69 -7.30 6.97 -0.82
CA VAL A 69 -7.10 8.33 -1.35
C VAL A 69 -6.75 9.34 -0.23
N PRO A 70 -7.48 9.40 0.91
CA PRO A 70 -7.08 10.24 2.04
C PRO A 70 -5.70 9.92 2.61
N ALA A 71 -5.32 8.65 2.71
CA ALA A 71 -4.02 8.24 3.20
C ALA A 71 -2.89 8.70 2.27
N VAL A 72 -3.05 8.55 0.94
CA VAL A 72 -2.09 9.05 -0.05
C VAL A 72 -1.95 10.57 0.06
N ARG A 73 -3.06 11.31 0.14
CA ARG A 73 -3.04 12.77 0.31
C ARG A 73 -2.31 13.22 1.57
N SER A 74 -2.60 12.57 2.70
CA SER A 74 -1.93 12.85 3.98
C SER A 74 -0.43 12.58 3.87
N LEU A 75 -0.03 11.47 3.25
CA LEU A 75 1.37 11.14 3.02
C LEU A 75 2.06 12.17 2.12
N MET A 76 1.43 12.62 1.02
CA MET A 76 1.97 13.64 0.12
C MET A 76 2.17 14.98 0.80
N GLN A 77 1.21 15.38 1.64
CA GLN A 77 1.31 16.59 2.45
C GLN A 77 2.46 16.49 3.45
N ARG A 78 2.57 15.38 4.19
CA ARG A 78 3.65 15.15 5.18
C ARG A 78 5.03 15.15 4.53
N MET A 79 5.17 14.57 3.34
CA MET A 79 6.44 14.52 2.61
C MET A 79 6.74 15.79 1.78
N ASN A 80 5.83 16.77 1.76
CA ASN A 80 5.96 17.99 0.96
C ASN A 80 6.20 17.75 -0.55
N VAL A 81 5.52 16.74 -1.12
CA VAL A 81 5.62 16.36 -2.55
C VAL A 81 4.23 16.20 -3.21
N PRO A 82 3.35 17.21 -3.18
CA PRO A 82 1.95 17.09 -3.63
C PRO A 82 1.81 16.71 -5.12
N HIS A 83 2.78 17.07 -5.96
CA HIS A 83 2.78 16.77 -7.40
C HIS A 83 2.98 15.27 -7.74
N LYS A 84 3.04 14.40 -6.72
CA LYS A 84 3.25 12.96 -6.84
C LYS A 84 2.07 12.12 -6.36
N GLU A 85 0.96 12.77 -6.00
CA GLU A 85 -0.28 12.10 -5.60
C GLU A 85 -0.75 11.12 -6.68
N ASP A 86 -0.80 11.55 -7.94
CA ASP A 86 -1.31 10.75 -9.06
C ASP A 86 -0.50 9.47 -9.29
N ASP A 87 0.83 9.51 -9.12
CA ASP A 87 1.69 8.33 -9.28
C ASP A 87 1.36 7.24 -8.24
N LEU A 88 1.09 7.63 -7.00
CA LEU A 88 0.72 6.71 -5.92
C LEU A 88 -0.73 6.26 -6.00
N LEU A 89 -1.64 7.15 -6.39
CA LEU A 89 -3.03 6.78 -6.65
C LEU A 89 -3.11 5.74 -7.76
N LYS A 90 -2.38 5.95 -8.86
CA LYS A 90 -2.27 4.99 -9.94
C LYS A 90 -1.70 3.65 -9.48
N MET A 91 -0.64 3.68 -8.67
CA MET A 91 -0.09 2.45 -8.08
C MET A 91 -1.16 1.69 -7.28
N GLY A 92 -1.90 2.37 -6.42
CA GLY A 92 -2.96 1.73 -5.63
C GLY A 92 -4.06 1.12 -6.49
N ASP A 93 -4.47 1.81 -7.54
CA ASP A 93 -5.51 1.34 -8.47
C ASP A 93 -5.04 0.11 -9.27
N ASP A 94 -3.81 0.14 -9.80
CA ASP A 94 -3.23 -0.97 -10.55
C ASP A 94 -2.98 -2.19 -9.64
N VAL A 95 -2.57 -1.96 -8.38
CA VAL A 95 -2.45 -3.00 -7.35
C VAL A 95 -3.81 -3.60 -7.02
N ALA A 96 -4.83 -2.76 -6.79
CA ALA A 96 -6.18 -3.23 -6.50
C ALA A 96 -6.71 -4.07 -7.64
N LEU A 97 -6.59 -3.61 -8.90
CA LEU A 97 -6.97 -4.38 -10.08
C LEU A 97 -6.32 -5.76 -10.09
N LYS A 98 -5.00 -5.83 -9.86
CA LYS A 98 -4.27 -7.11 -9.82
C LYS A 98 -4.81 -8.06 -8.75
N ILE A 99 -5.14 -7.53 -7.57
CA ILE A 99 -5.70 -8.31 -6.46
C ILE A 99 -7.11 -8.80 -6.79
N LYS A 100 -7.96 -7.96 -7.39
CA LYS A 100 -9.29 -8.37 -7.85
C LYS A 100 -9.20 -9.54 -8.84
N GLU A 101 -8.35 -9.43 -9.84
CA GLU A 101 -8.15 -10.46 -10.87
C GLU A 101 -7.57 -11.77 -10.31
N SER A 102 -6.61 -11.66 -9.39
CA SER A 102 -5.80 -12.82 -8.97
C SER A 102 -6.33 -13.50 -7.70
N CYS A 103 -6.99 -12.75 -6.82
CA CYS A 103 -7.49 -13.23 -5.53
C CYS A 103 -9.01 -13.28 -5.48
N GLY A 104 -9.72 -12.45 -6.26
CA GLY A 104 -11.18 -12.47 -6.31
C GLY A 104 -11.79 -13.82 -6.73
N PRO A 105 -11.24 -14.56 -7.70
CA PRO A 105 -11.76 -15.88 -8.06
C PRO A 105 -11.79 -16.89 -6.90
N MET A 106 -10.96 -16.72 -5.86
CA MET A 106 -10.95 -17.58 -4.68
C MET A 106 -12.23 -17.47 -3.85
N LEU A 107 -12.95 -16.36 -3.98
CA LEU A 107 -14.17 -16.05 -3.23
C LEU A 107 -15.45 -16.46 -3.98
N GLY A 108 -15.33 -17.18 -5.12
CA GLY A 108 -16.41 -17.91 -5.76
C GLY A 108 -17.79 -17.23 -5.76
N GLY A 109 -17.95 -16.09 -6.44
CA GLY A 109 -19.24 -15.47 -6.80
C GLY A 109 -20.21 -15.07 -5.69
N GLY A 110 -19.95 -15.42 -4.43
CA GLY A 110 -20.85 -15.18 -3.30
C GLY A 110 -20.23 -15.50 -1.93
N VAL A 111 -18.96 -15.89 -1.87
CA VAL A 111 -18.23 -16.08 -0.61
C VAL A 111 -17.59 -14.74 -0.23
N HIS A 112 -17.87 -14.25 0.97
CA HIS A 112 -17.19 -13.05 1.49
C HIS A 112 -15.87 -13.43 2.19
N ILE A 113 -14.97 -12.46 2.30
CA ILE A 113 -13.62 -12.62 2.86
C ILE A 113 -13.67 -13.18 4.30
N CYS A 114 -14.69 -12.79 5.08
CA CYS A 114 -14.90 -13.21 6.48
C CYS A 114 -15.75 -14.49 6.64
N SER A 115 -15.91 -15.31 5.59
CA SER A 115 -16.77 -16.50 5.65
C SER A 115 -16.27 -17.56 6.62
N ASP A 116 -14.95 -17.77 6.66
CA ASP A 116 -14.26 -18.61 7.62
C ASP A 116 -12.78 -18.21 7.72
N SER A 117 -12.07 -18.74 8.72
CA SER A 117 -10.66 -18.43 8.97
C SER A 117 -9.73 -18.87 7.85
N GLU A 118 -10.04 -19.96 7.15
CA GLU A 118 -9.24 -20.45 6.02
C GLU A 118 -9.39 -19.54 4.81
N THR A 119 -10.62 -19.09 4.51
CA THR A 119 -10.93 -18.14 3.46
C THR A 119 -10.25 -16.79 3.71
N LEU A 120 -10.33 -16.24 4.93
CA LEU A 120 -9.64 -15.00 5.28
C LEU A 120 -8.12 -15.12 5.10
N ALA A 121 -7.53 -16.17 5.65
CA ALA A 121 -6.09 -16.41 5.56
C ALA A 121 -5.65 -16.62 4.10
N GLY A 122 -6.41 -17.41 3.34
CA GLY A 122 -6.19 -17.67 1.92
C GLY A 122 -6.23 -16.39 1.09
N PHE A 123 -7.28 -15.59 1.27
CA PHE A 123 -7.43 -14.32 0.57
C PHE A 123 -6.28 -13.37 0.89
N GLY A 124 -5.95 -13.16 2.17
CA GLY A 124 -4.90 -12.21 2.50
C GLY A 124 -3.48 -12.71 2.18
N ASN A 125 -3.23 -14.03 2.12
CA ASN A 125 -1.97 -14.55 1.58
C ASN A 125 -1.87 -14.28 0.07
N CYS A 126 -2.96 -14.44 -0.68
CA CYS A 126 -3.01 -14.03 -2.08
C CYS A 126 -2.81 -12.51 -2.23
N PHE A 127 -3.46 -11.70 -1.39
CA PHE A 127 -3.33 -10.25 -1.33
C PHE A 127 -1.87 -9.86 -1.18
N LYS A 128 -1.17 -10.37 -0.15
CA LYS A 128 0.24 -10.02 0.13
C LYS A 128 1.14 -10.28 -1.06
N ARG A 129 1.02 -11.47 -1.67
CA ARG A 129 1.83 -11.87 -2.82
C ARG A 129 1.61 -10.95 -4.01
N ASN A 130 0.35 -10.67 -4.34
CA ASN A 130 0.01 -9.85 -5.51
C ASN A 130 0.26 -8.36 -5.28
N PHE A 131 0.06 -7.86 -4.05
CA PHE A 131 0.41 -6.50 -3.66
C PHE A 131 1.88 -6.21 -3.93
N LEU A 132 2.78 -7.08 -3.44
CA LEU A 132 4.21 -6.91 -3.65
C LEU A 132 4.57 -6.98 -5.15
N MET A 133 4.08 -8.00 -5.85
CA MET A 133 4.35 -8.18 -7.28
C MET A 133 3.86 -7.00 -8.14
N ALA A 134 2.68 -6.46 -7.84
CA ALA A 134 2.14 -5.31 -8.55
C ALA A 134 2.91 -4.02 -8.22
N SER A 135 3.21 -3.78 -6.93
CA SER A 135 3.92 -2.58 -6.49
C SER A 135 5.33 -2.45 -7.10
N ILE A 136 6.02 -3.58 -7.33
CA ILE A 136 7.36 -3.59 -7.96
C ILE A 136 7.35 -2.90 -9.33
N LYS A 137 6.25 -3.00 -10.10
CA LYS A 137 6.14 -2.37 -11.42
C LYS A 137 6.17 -0.84 -11.37
N HIS A 138 5.83 -0.25 -10.23
CA HIS A 138 5.79 1.19 -10.02
C HIS A 138 7.11 1.74 -9.47
N LEU A 139 8.05 0.87 -9.06
CA LEU A 139 9.34 1.30 -8.53
C LEU A 139 10.08 2.27 -9.46
N PRO A 140 10.17 2.09 -10.79
CA PRO A 140 10.86 3.05 -11.64
C PRO A 140 10.30 4.48 -11.57
N THR A 141 8.98 4.62 -11.39
CA THR A 141 8.31 5.92 -11.26
C THR A 141 8.45 6.51 -9.85
N LEU A 142 8.49 5.65 -8.83
CA LEU A 142 8.56 6.05 -7.42
C LEU A 142 9.98 6.22 -6.90
N ILE A 143 10.99 5.54 -7.47
CA ILE A 143 12.41 5.66 -7.11
C ILE A 143 12.91 7.12 -7.19
N PRO A 144 12.55 7.91 -8.22
CA PRO A 144 12.90 9.33 -8.24
C PRO A 144 12.35 10.14 -7.05
N MET A 145 11.34 9.63 -6.34
CA MET A 145 10.80 10.23 -5.11
C MET A 145 11.50 9.74 -3.83
N ALA A 146 12.34 8.71 -3.94
CA ALA A 146 13.00 8.02 -2.84
C ALA A 146 14.36 8.64 -2.50
N SER A 147 14.39 9.93 -2.16
CA SER A 147 15.55 10.49 -1.46
C SER A 147 15.71 9.84 -0.09
N GLU A 148 16.92 9.83 0.47
CA GLU A 148 17.15 9.24 1.79
C GLU A 148 16.32 9.94 2.88
N GLU A 149 16.13 11.25 2.78
CA GLU A 149 15.25 12.04 3.65
C GLU A 149 13.79 11.60 3.52
N SER A 150 13.28 11.48 2.28
CA SER A 150 11.92 10.99 2.03
C SER A 150 11.74 9.57 2.55
N CYS A 151 12.73 8.70 2.37
CA CYS A 151 12.67 7.32 2.86
C CYS A 151 12.72 7.25 4.40
N LYS A 152 13.47 8.12 5.07
CA LYS A 152 13.45 8.22 6.53
C LYS A 152 12.10 8.70 7.05
N GLU A 153 11.45 9.63 6.36
CA GLU A 153 10.11 10.10 6.72
C GLU A 153 9.06 9.01 6.50
N GLN A 154 9.09 8.34 5.36
CA GLN A 154 8.23 7.18 5.09
C GLN A 154 8.44 6.07 6.12
N LEU A 155 9.69 5.77 6.48
CA LEU A 155 10.00 4.78 7.50
C LEU A 155 9.43 5.19 8.87
N ARG A 156 9.61 6.46 9.29
CA ARG A 156 9.02 6.97 10.54
C ARG A 156 7.49 6.87 10.55
N PHE A 157 6.84 7.18 9.43
CA PHE A 157 5.40 7.02 9.29
C PHE A 157 4.97 5.55 9.40
N LEU A 158 5.67 4.65 8.69
CA LEU A 158 5.41 3.20 8.72
C LEU A 158 5.80 2.52 10.02
N GLU A 159 6.67 3.12 10.83
CA GLU A 159 7.02 2.62 12.17
C GLU A 159 6.12 3.23 13.26
N SER A 160 5.25 4.19 12.92
CA SER A 160 4.40 4.85 13.91
C SER A 160 3.25 3.95 14.39
N ASP A 161 3.07 3.88 15.70
CA ASP A 161 1.92 3.22 16.34
C ASP A 161 0.60 3.91 15.95
N GLU A 162 0.62 5.22 15.72
CA GLU A 162 -0.55 5.99 15.25
C GLU A 162 -1.13 5.41 13.95
N LEU A 163 -0.30 4.99 13.01
CA LEU A 163 -0.79 4.37 11.78
C LEU A 163 -1.42 2.99 12.06
N TRP A 164 -0.70 2.12 12.76
CA TRP A 164 -1.04 0.70 12.89
C TRP A 164 -2.07 0.38 13.96
N ASP A 165 -2.12 1.17 15.03
CA ASP A 165 -2.98 0.91 16.20
C ASP A 165 -4.17 1.85 16.26
N ILE A 166 -4.11 3.00 15.58
CA ILE A 166 -5.19 3.99 15.59
C ILE A 166 -5.80 4.13 14.20
N THR A 167 -5.04 4.59 13.22
CA THR A 167 -5.57 5.01 11.92
C THR A 167 -6.15 3.84 11.12
N ILE A 168 -5.37 2.76 10.96
CA ILE A 168 -5.82 1.58 10.23
C ILE A 168 -7.02 0.92 10.93
N PRO A 169 -6.98 0.62 12.24
CA PRO A 169 -8.14 0.05 12.93
C PRO A 169 -9.37 0.96 12.91
N GLN A 170 -9.19 2.28 12.99
CA GLN A 170 -10.32 3.22 12.90
C GLN A 170 -10.98 3.17 11.52
N ASN A 171 -10.20 3.16 10.44
CA ASN A 171 -10.73 2.99 9.08
C ASN A 171 -11.46 1.65 8.92
N MET A 172 -10.96 0.56 9.54
CA MET A 172 -11.62 -0.74 9.55
C MET A 172 -12.96 -0.70 10.29
N ARG A 173 -13.04 -0.03 11.44
CA ARG A 173 -14.31 0.18 12.16
C ARG A 173 -15.29 1.02 11.36
N ASP A 174 -14.82 2.08 10.71
CA ASP A 174 -15.69 2.96 9.92
C ASP A 174 -16.22 2.24 8.67
N TYR A 175 -15.41 1.37 8.07
CA TYR A 175 -15.86 0.45 7.04
C TYR A 175 -16.93 -0.53 7.56
N ALA A 176 -16.66 -1.20 8.69
CA ALA A 176 -17.56 -2.21 9.25
C ALA A 176 -18.96 -1.65 9.56
N LYS A 177 -19.07 -0.36 9.91
CA LYS A 177 -20.37 0.31 10.13
C LYS A 177 -21.26 0.39 8.90
N VAL A 178 -20.68 0.32 7.69
CA VAL A 178 -21.42 0.55 6.43
C VAL A 178 -21.34 -0.63 5.48
N CYS A 179 -20.50 -1.63 5.74
CA CYS A 179 -20.18 -2.65 4.74
C CYS A 179 -21.38 -3.47 4.29
N ASP A 180 -22.34 -3.73 5.16
CA ASP A 180 -23.57 -4.46 4.83
C ASP A 180 -24.58 -3.61 4.04
N THR A 181 -24.29 -2.31 3.82
CA THR A 181 -25.10 -1.43 2.96
C THR A 181 -24.47 -1.21 1.59
N LEU A 182 -23.22 -1.66 1.41
CA LEU A 182 -22.51 -1.52 0.14
C LEU A 182 -23.03 -2.59 -0.84
N GLY A 183 -23.52 -2.15 -2.00
CA GLY A 183 -23.98 -3.06 -3.06
C GLY A 183 -25.47 -3.40 -3.09
N PHE A 184 -26.30 -2.85 -2.18
CA PHE A 184 -27.76 -3.03 -2.20
C PHE A 184 -28.51 -2.16 -3.24
N ASN A 185 -27.82 -1.33 -4.03
CA ASN A 185 -28.48 -0.36 -4.94
C ASN A 185 -28.58 -0.77 -6.42
N ASP A 186 -28.24 -2.00 -6.81
CA ASP A 186 -28.31 -2.41 -8.23
C ASP A 186 -29.42 -3.44 -8.56
N HIS A 187 -30.49 -3.51 -7.75
CA HIS A 187 -31.62 -4.42 -8.04
C HIS A 187 -33.03 -3.80 -8.08
N ASP A 188 -33.18 -2.47 -8.06
CA ASP A 188 -34.52 -1.84 -8.07
C ASP A 188 -34.73 -0.73 -9.13
N GLU A 189 -34.03 -0.75 -10.28
CA GLU A 189 -34.44 0.03 -11.45
C GLU A 189 -34.37 -0.79 -12.76
N LEU A 190 -35.53 -1.38 -13.10
CA LEU A 190 -36.13 -1.64 -14.43
C LEU A 190 -35.26 -2.17 -15.58
#